data_AF-A0A2P5CMK1-F1
#
_entry.id   AF-A0A2P5CMK1-F1
#
_cell.length_a   1.000
_cell.length_b   1.000
_cell.length_c   1.000
_cell.angle_alpha   90.00
_cell.angle_beta   90.00
_cell.angle_gamma   90.00
#
_symmetry.space_group_name_H-M   'P 1'
#
loop_
_entity.id
_entity.type
_entity.pdbx_description
1 polymer ?
#
loop_
_entity_poly.entity_id
_entity_poly.type
_entity_poly.pdbx_seq_one_letter_code
_entity_poly.pdbx_strand_id
1 'polypeptide(L)'
;MILQNEGLSALYIIQKGRVRITFDADLVSPNISSLKSENQKEGDNPQGGKELSVEKTEGSYFGEWTLLGEYNDSISAVAVGDVICAMLTKENFESVVGPLRKLSQDDQKSRDHSSDFSKGSAKNVHISSLTGVQLSDIEWKKCVYSTDCSEIGLVHFRESENLLSLKRFSKQKVKRLGKEAQVLKEKNLMKSVSNSPVVPQVLTTCVDQSHANILLNTYLACPLASILHTPLGELSARFCAALVVTALEHLHKNDVLYRGVSPDVLLLDQTGYLQVVDFRFGKRLSGERTYTICGMADFLAPEIVQGKGHGFTADW
;
A
#
# COMPACT_ATOMS: atom_id res chain seq x y z
N MET A 1 -27.09 23.19 17.92
CA MET A 1 -26.48 24.51 17.66
C MET A 1 -25.05 24.23 17.24
N ILE A 2 -24.79 24.14 15.93
CA ILE A 2 -23.43 23.94 15.41
C ILE A 2 -22.83 25.33 15.23
N LEU A 3 -21.70 25.55 15.90
CA LEU A 3 -20.96 26.81 15.98
C LEU A 3 -20.61 27.29 14.57
N GLN A 4 -21.11 28.47 14.20
CA GLN A 4 -20.47 29.29 13.18
C GLN A 4 -19.09 29.69 13.72
N ASN A 5 -18.04 29.47 12.93
CA ASN A 5 -16.65 29.92 13.12
C ASN A 5 -15.64 29.08 13.96
N GLU A 6 -15.96 27.89 14.44
CA GLU A 6 -14.90 26.97 14.94
C GLU A 6 -14.57 25.96 13.85
N GLY A 7 -13.32 25.94 13.37
CA GLY A 7 -12.89 25.00 12.35
C GLY A 7 -13.05 23.54 12.79
N LEU A 8 -13.13 22.65 11.81
CA LEU A 8 -13.36 21.23 12.05
C LEU A 8 -12.24 20.63 12.91
N SER A 9 -12.60 20.07 14.07
CA SER A 9 -11.68 19.51 15.07
C SER A 9 -11.85 18.01 15.34
N ALA A 10 -12.80 17.36 14.66
CA ALA A 10 -13.16 15.97 14.89
C ALA A 10 -13.64 15.28 13.60
N LEU A 11 -13.73 13.95 13.66
CA LEU A 11 -14.49 13.16 12.68
C LEU A 11 -15.97 13.19 13.07
N TYR A 12 -16.84 13.50 12.12
CA TYR A 12 -18.28 13.56 12.29
C TYR A 12 -18.98 12.50 11.45
N ILE A 13 -19.91 11.76 12.06
CA ILE A 13 -20.77 10.78 11.40
C ILE A 13 -22.21 11.28 11.47
N ILE A 14 -22.85 11.46 10.32
CA ILE A 14 -24.21 12.00 10.24
C ILE A 14 -25.21 10.90 10.61
N GLN A 15 -25.83 11.04 11.78
CA GLN A 15 -26.87 10.11 12.26
C GLN A 15 -28.26 10.50 11.77
N LYS A 16 -28.48 11.79 11.48
CA LYS A 16 -29.74 12.29 10.94
C LYS A 16 -29.53 13.65 10.28
N GLY A 17 -30.21 13.92 9.18
CA GLY A 17 -30.19 15.22 8.50
C GLY A 17 -29.18 15.29 7.36
N ARG A 18 -28.79 16.51 6.99
CA ARG A 18 -27.91 16.80 5.84
C ARG A 18 -26.89 17.87 6.18
N VAL A 19 -25.65 17.68 5.73
CA VAL A 19 -24.56 18.66 5.88
C VAL A 19 -24.04 19.03 4.50
N ARG A 20 -23.88 20.32 4.24
CA ARG A 20 -23.19 20.85 3.06
C ARG A 20 -21.76 21.19 3.43
N ILE A 21 -20.80 20.66 2.70
CA ILE A 21 -19.38 20.95 2.88
C ILE A 21 -18.91 21.78 1.69
N THR A 22 -18.24 22.90 1.95
CA THR A 22 -17.60 23.73 0.94
C THR A 22 -16.09 23.71 1.12
N PHE A 23 -15.36 23.69 0.00
CA PHE A 23 -13.90 23.63 0.01
C PHE A 23 -13.29 24.16 -1.29
N ASP A 24 -12.06 24.65 -1.21
CA ASP A 24 -11.28 25.07 -2.39
C ASP A 24 -10.51 23.87 -2.96
N ALA A 25 -10.85 23.47 -4.18
CA ALA A 25 -10.29 22.29 -4.85
C ALA A 25 -8.76 22.31 -4.95
N ASP A 26 -8.16 23.50 -5.07
CA ASP A 26 -6.71 23.66 -5.26
C ASP A 26 -5.93 23.61 -3.92
N LEU A 27 -6.62 23.71 -2.78
CA LEU A 27 -6.04 23.73 -1.43
C LEU A 27 -6.36 22.46 -0.61
N VAL A 28 -7.08 21.49 -1.17
CA VAL A 28 -7.47 20.26 -0.44
C VAL A 28 -6.36 19.20 -0.48
N SER A 29 -5.91 18.78 0.72
CA SER A 29 -5.00 17.65 0.90
C SER A 29 -5.56 16.38 0.23
N PRO A 30 -4.74 15.57 -0.48
CA PRO A 30 -5.22 14.36 -1.14
C PRO A 30 -5.63 13.25 -0.15
N ASN A 31 -5.39 13.41 1.15
CA ASN A 31 -5.79 12.47 2.19
C ASN A 31 -7.28 12.57 2.56
N ILE A 32 -8.01 13.50 1.94
CA ILE A 32 -9.42 13.72 2.22
C ILE A 32 -10.27 12.81 1.33
N SER A 33 -10.49 11.59 1.82
CA SER A 33 -11.27 10.57 1.15
C SER A 33 -12.75 10.92 1.05
N SER A 34 -13.30 11.58 2.07
CA SER A 34 -14.74 11.85 2.16
C SER A 34 -15.24 12.91 1.19
N LEU A 35 -14.35 13.69 0.56
CA LEU A 35 -14.69 14.67 -0.48
C LEU A 35 -14.49 14.13 -1.91
N LYS A 36 -13.94 12.91 -2.05
CA LYS A 36 -13.79 12.25 -3.35
C LYS A 36 -15.10 11.52 -3.68
N SER A 37 -15.90 12.15 -4.53
CA SER A 37 -17.16 11.69 -5.17
C SER A 37 -18.43 11.52 -4.29
N GLU A 38 -19.42 12.39 -4.52
CA GLU A 38 -20.74 12.13 -5.14
C GLU A 38 -21.47 13.50 -5.23
N ASN A 39 -21.92 13.90 -6.43
CA ASN A 39 -22.66 15.15 -6.71
C ASN A 39 -21.97 16.49 -6.33
N GLN A 40 -20.84 16.80 -6.97
CA GLN A 40 -20.26 18.15 -6.91
C GLN A 40 -21.14 19.14 -7.70
N LYS A 41 -21.53 20.26 -7.08
CA LYS A 41 -22.13 21.41 -7.77
C LYS A 41 -21.11 22.54 -7.82
N GLU A 42 -20.74 22.96 -9.03
CA GLU A 42 -19.91 24.14 -9.28
C GLU A 42 -20.72 25.41 -9.01
N GLY A 43 -20.18 26.30 -8.18
CA GLY A 43 -20.67 27.66 -8.04
C GLY A 43 -19.70 28.60 -8.76
N ASP A 44 -20.19 29.35 -9.75
CA ASP A 44 -19.39 30.39 -10.41
C ASP A 44 -19.20 31.57 -9.45
N ASN A 45 -17.98 31.80 -8.99
CA ASN A 45 -17.61 33.00 -8.26
C ASN A 45 -16.69 33.87 -9.14
N PRO A 46 -16.97 35.16 -9.41
CA PRO A 46 -16.23 35.98 -10.38
C PRO A 46 -14.79 36.36 -9.98
N GLN A 47 -14.23 35.79 -8.91
CA GLN A 47 -12.89 36.08 -8.41
C GLN A 47 -12.14 34.79 -8.03
N GLY A 48 -11.53 34.14 -9.03
CA GLY A 48 -10.20 33.52 -8.90
C GLY A 48 -9.99 32.27 -8.02
N GLY A 49 -11.01 31.48 -7.68
CA GLY A 49 -10.83 30.17 -7.02
C GLY A 49 -12.00 29.22 -7.31
N LYS A 50 -11.72 27.93 -7.52
CA LYS A 50 -12.74 26.92 -7.86
C LYS A 50 -13.36 26.33 -6.58
N GLU A 51 -14.28 27.09 -5.97
CA GLU A 51 -14.99 26.65 -4.77
C GLU A 51 -15.99 25.53 -5.12
N LEU A 52 -15.81 24.36 -4.50
CA LEU A 52 -16.66 23.19 -4.68
C LEU A 52 -17.55 22.98 -3.46
N SER A 53 -18.75 22.45 -3.69
CA SER A 53 -19.66 22.03 -2.62
C SER A 53 -20.12 20.60 -2.79
N VAL A 54 -20.22 19.88 -1.68
CA VAL A 54 -20.78 18.52 -1.59
C VAL A 54 -21.80 18.43 -0.47
N GLU A 55 -22.93 17.77 -0.73
CA GLU A 55 -23.93 17.48 0.29
C GLU A 55 -23.80 16.03 0.77
N LYS A 56 -23.81 15.85 2.09
CA LYS A 56 -23.71 14.57 2.78
C LYS A 56 -24.95 14.31 3.62
N THR A 57 -25.44 13.08 3.57
CA THR A 57 -26.68 12.63 4.22
C THR A 57 -26.39 11.65 5.35
N GLU A 58 -27.44 11.22 6.05
CA GLU A 58 -27.42 10.15 7.05
C GLU A 58 -26.60 8.92 6.58
N GLY A 59 -25.79 8.37 7.48
CA GLY A 59 -24.87 7.25 7.24
C GLY A 59 -23.49 7.64 6.71
N SER A 60 -23.32 8.88 6.23
CA SER A 60 -22.03 9.38 5.75
C SER A 60 -21.21 10.07 6.85
N TYR A 61 -19.94 10.34 6.54
CA TYR A 61 -19.00 10.98 7.46
C TYR A 61 -18.15 12.07 6.79
N PHE A 62 -17.54 12.94 7.59
CA PHE A 62 -16.58 13.97 7.19
C PHE A 62 -15.64 14.36 8.34
N GLY A 63 -14.50 14.99 8.04
CA GLY A 63 -13.55 15.47 9.05
C GLY A 63 -12.49 14.44 9.46
N GLU A 64 -12.32 13.35 8.71
CA GLU A 64 -11.36 12.29 9.03
C GLU A 64 -9.90 12.78 9.11
N TRP A 65 -9.57 13.83 8.36
CA TRP A 65 -8.24 14.44 8.34
C TRP A 65 -7.85 15.09 9.67
N THR A 66 -8.84 15.51 10.47
CA THR A 66 -8.61 16.12 11.78
C THR A 66 -8.00 15.11 12.77
N LEU A 67 -8.32 13.81 12.61
CA LEU A 67 -7.71 12.74 13.40
C LEU A 67 -6.20 12.60 13.11
N LEU A 68 -5.77 12.88 11.87
CA LEU A 68 -4.36 12.88 11.48
C LEU A 68 -3.62 14.16 11.95
N GLY A 69 -4.34 15.13 12.50
CA GLY A 69 -3.82 16.46 12.84
C GLY A 69 -3.56 17.34 11.62
N GLU A 70 -4.18 17.03 10.47
CA GLU A 70 -4.26 17.94 9.34
C GLU A 70 -5.41 18.91 9.62
N TYR A 71 -5.13 20.21 9.54
CA TYR A 71 -6.12 21.26 9.70
C TYR A 71 -6.10 22.12 8.45
N ASN A 72 -7.28 22.39 7.89
CA ASN A 72 -7.41 23.13 6.65
C ASN A 72 -8.54 24.15 6.81
N ASP A 73 -8.16 25.43 6.92
CA ASP A 73 -9.09 26.55 7.06
C ASP A 73 -9.97 26.76 5.81
N SER A 74 -9.59 26.16 4.68
CA SER A 74 -10.36 26.25 3.43
C SER A 74 -11.57 25.31 3.38
N ILE A 75 -11.81 24.48 4.41
CA ILE A 75 -12.93 23.53 4.45
C ILE A 75 -13.96 23.97 5.48
N SER A 76 -15.20 24.19 5.04
CA SER A 76 -16.32 24.54 5.92
C SER A 76 -17.43 23.49 5.83
N ALA A 77 -18.13 23.22 6.94
CA ALA A 77 -19.27 22.33 6.98
C ALA A 77 -20.47 23.03 7.63
N VAL A 78 -21.60 23.06 6.92
CA VAL A 78 -22.81 23.77 7.32
C VAL A 78 -24.00 22.82 7.35
N ALA A 79 -24.73 22.80 8.46
CA ALA A 79 -25.96 22.03 8.57
C ALA A 79 -27.04 22.56 7.61
N VAL A 80 -27.68 21.66 6.87
CA VAL A 80 -28.84 21.94 6.02
C VAL A 80 -30.10 21.52 6.77
N GLY A 81 -30.58 22.40 7.65
CA GLY A 81 -31.68 22.13 8.58
C GLY A 81 -31.22 21.46 9.87
N ASP A 82 -32.08 20.64 10.47
CA ASP A 82 -31.77 19.90 11.69
C ASP A 82 -30.86 18.70 11.39
N VAL A 83 -29.70 18.67 12.06
CA VAL A 83 -28.69 17.63 11.88
C VAL A 83 -28.24 17.09 13.23
N ILE A 84 -28.09 15.77 13.31
CA ILE A 84 -27.48 15.07 14.43
C ILE A 84 -26.23 14.36 13.91
N CYS A 85 -25.09 14.66 14.54
CA CYS A 85 -23.82 14.00 14.26
C CYS A 85 -23.29 13.33 15.53
N ALA A 86 -22.77 12.12 15.38
CA ALA A 86 -21.79 11.58 16.33
C ALA A 86 -20.42 12.21 16.04
N MET A 87 -19.66 12.50 17.09
CA MET A 87 -18.37 13.16 16.99
C MET A 87 -17.29 12.29 17.64
N LEU A 88 -16.20 12.05 16.92
CA LEU A 88 -15.02 11.37 17.41
C LEU A 88 -13.83 12.33 17.34
N THR A 89 -13.43 12.86 18.49
CA THR A 89 -12.25 13.73 18.57
C THR A 89 -10.98 12.91 18.42
N LYS A 90 -9.88 13.60 18.09
CA LYS A 90 -8.57 12.97 18.03
C LYS A 90 -8.20 12.34 19.37
N GLU A 91 -8.38 13.03 20.49
CA GLU A 91 -8.02 12.51 21.82
C GLU A 91 -8.76 11.20 22.12
N ASN A 92 -10.06 11.15 21.82
CA ASN A 92 -10.88 9.96 22.02
C ASN A 92 -10.44 8.81 21.10
N PHE A 93 -10.15 9.09 19.82
CA PHE A 93 -9.58 8.10 18.91
C PHE A 93 -8.24 7.57 19.43
N GLU A 94 -7.33 8.47 19.81
CA GLU A 94 -5.99 8.14 20.28
C GLU A 94 -5.99 7.40 21.63
N SER A 95 -7.02 7.58 22.46
CA SER A 95 -7.19 6.82 23.70
C SER A 95 -7.44 5.32 23.49
N VAL A 96 -8.06 4.97 22.35
CA VAL A 96 -8.44 3.58 22.02
C VAL A 96 -7.39 2.94 21.11
N VAL A 97 -7.01 3.65 20.07
CA VAL A 97 -6.13 3.12 19.00
C VAL A 97 -4.65 3.45 19.28
N GLY A 98 -4.37 4.34 20.24
CA GLY A 98 -3.09 5.02 20.36
C GLY A 98 -3.01 6.21 19.39
N PRO A 99 -2.07 7.15 19.59
CA PRO A 99 -1.83 8.22 18.65
C PRO A 99 -1.72 7.69 17.22
N LEU A 100 -2.40 8.32 16.26
CA LEU A 100 -2.26 7.93 14.84
C LEU A 100 -0.82 8.10 14.36
N ARG A 101 -0.11 9.07 14.97
CA ARG A 101 1.34 9.17 14.83
C ARG A 101 2.07 8.01 15.49
N LYS A 102 1.62 7.42 16.59
CA LYS A 102 2.18 6.18 17.19
C LYS A 102 1.94 4.93 16.34
N LEU A 103 0.88 4.82 15.54
CA LEU A 103 0.82 3.78 14.50
C LEU A 103 1.91 3.95 13.42
N SER A 104 2.36 5.19 13.19
CA SER A 104 3.51 5.52 12.33
C SER A 104 4.85 5.65 13.08
N GLN A 105 4.84 5.71 14.42
CA GLN A 105 5.99 6.02 15.28
C GLN A 105 6.35 4.88 16.24
N ASP A 106 5.55 3.84 16.42
CA ASP A 106 6.01 2.58 17.01
C ASP A 106 6.97 1.85 16.03
N ASP A 107 6.90 2.17 14.73
CA ASP A 107 7.98 1.93 13.76
C ASP A 107 9.23 2.82 13.98
N GLN A 108 9.11 3.91 14.73
CA GLN A 108 10.20 4.87 14.99
C GLN A 108 10.76 4.78 16.42
N LYS A 109 10.01 4.24 17.39
CA LYS A 109 10.48 4.07 18.78
C LYS A 109 11.36 2.86 19.02
N SER A 110 11.55 2.00 18.01
CA SER A 110 12.64 1.02 17.97
C SER A 110 13.97 1.63 17.47
N ARG A 111 14.02 2.93 17.11
CA ARG A 111 15.21 3.59 16.53
C ARG A 111 16.03 4.48 17.47
N ASP A 112 15.66 4.62 18.75
CA ASP A 112 16.40 5.49 19.68
C ASP A 112 17.52 4.78 20.47
N HIS A 113 17.92 3.57 20.03
CA HIS A 113 19.18 2.93 20.45
C HIS A 113 20.08 2.58 19.26
N SER A 114 20.30 3.53 18.34
CA SER A 114 21.53 3.55 17.55
C SER A 114 21.82 4.97 17.07
N SER A 115 22.84 5.57 17.66
CA SER A 115 23.42 6.86 17.30
C SER A 115 23.92 6.90 15.85
N ASP A 116 23.78 8.10 15.26
CA ASP A 116 24.40 8.58 14.01
C ASP A 116 23.98 7.93 12.69
N PHE A 117 22.74 8.19 12.24
CA PHE A 117 22.48 8.44 10.81
C PHE A 117 21.40 9.51 10.61
N SER A 118 21.69 10.42 9.69
CA SER A 118 20.97 11.65 9.37
C SER A 118 19.46 11.48 9.13
N LYS A 119 18.69 12.39 9.74
CA LYS A 119 17.24 12.57 9.58
C LYS A 119 16.81 12.78 8.12
N GLY A 120 16.42 11.69 7.45
CA GLY A 120 15.60 11.74 6.23
C GLY A 120 14.15 11.42 6.57
N SER A 121 13.28 12.44 6.52
CA SER A 121 11.84 12.29 6.77
C SER A 121 11.20 11.53 5.61
N ALA A 122 10.84 10.26 5.82
CA ALA A 122 10.03 9.51 4.87
C ALA A 122 8.62 10.10 4.84
N LYS A 123 8.38 11.02 3.90
CA LYS A 123 7.04 11.51 3.59
C LYS A 123 6.30 10.43 2.81
N ASN A 124 5.10 10.07 3.24
CA ASN A 124 4.20 9.22 2.45
C ASN A 124 4.08 9.79 1.03
N VAL A 125 4.43 8.97 0.05
CA VAL A 125 4.47 9.35 -1.35
C VAL A 125 3.04 9.57 -1.85
N HIS A 126 2.71 10.81 -2.22
CA HIS A 126 1.46 11.12 -2.90
C HIS A 126 1.50 10.56 -4.32
N ILE A 127 0.65 9.58 -4.60
CA ILE A 127 0.48 8.95 -5.93
C ILE A 127 0.21 9.99 -7.05
N SER A 128 -0.38 11.14 -6.71
CA SER A 128 -0.64 12.25 -7.63
C SER A 128 0.62 12.99 -8.12
N SER A 129 1.77 12.84 -7.46
CA SER A 129 3.04 13.42 -7.93
C SER A 129 3.84 12.48 -8.84
N LEU A 130 3.39 11.23 -9.05
CA LEU A 130 4.08 10.26 -9.92
C LEU A 130 3.46 10.12 -11.32
N THR A 131 2.39 10.84 -11.62
CA THR A 131 1.82 10.91 -12.98
C THR A 131 2.76 11.70 -13.88
N GLY A 132 3.71 11.02 -14.50
CA GLY A 132 4.71 11.63 -15.39
C GLY A 132 6.17 11.22 -15.14
N VAL A 133 6.42 10.33 -14.17
CA VAL A 133 7.79 9.90 -13.83
C VAL A 133 8.50 9.30 -15.05
N GLN A 134 9.59 9.95 -15.46
CA GLN A 134 10.51 9.39 -16.45
C GLN A 134 11.51 8.48 -15.75
N LEU A 135 11.87 7.38 -16.42
CA LEU A 135 12.89 6.43 -15.96
C LEU A 135 14.25 7.08 -15.68
N SER A 136 14.56 8.20 -16.34
CA SER A 136 15.79 8.98 -16.16
C SER A 136 16.01 9.48 -14.74
N ASP A 137 14.93 9.59 -13.96
CA ASP A 137 14.94 10.21 -12.64
C ASP A 137 15.10 9.16 -11.54
N ILE A 138 15.15 7.88 -11.90
CA ILE A 138 15.27 6.73 -11.01
C ILE A 138 16.73 6.25 -11.00
N GLU A 139 17.38 6.37 -9.85
CA GLU A 139 18.74 5.87 -9.66
C GLU A 139 18.73 4.56 -8.87
N TRP A 140 19.33 3.50 -9.43
CA TRP A 140 19.50 2.22 -8.74
C TRP A 140 20.60 2.29 -7.68
N LYS A 141 20.26 1.98 -6.44
CA LYS A 141 21.22 2.04 -5.31
C LYS A 141 21.76 0.66 -4.92
N LYS A 142 20.88 -0.31 -4.72
CA LYS A 142 21.26 -1.64 -4.19
C LYS A 142 20.33 -2.73 -4.69
N CYS A 143 20.88 -3.88 -5.06
CA CYS A 143 20.10 -5.09 -5.27
C CYS A 143 19.79 -5.76 -3.93
N VAL A 144 18.53 -6.13 -3.73
CA VAL A 144 18.03 -6.79 -2.50
C VAL A 144 17.73 -8.26 -2.75
N TYR A 145 17.14 -8.57 -3.92
CA TYR A 145 16.76 -9.91 -4.30
C TYR A 145 16.91 -10.10 -5.82
N SER A 146 17.29 -11.29 -6.26
CA SER A 146 17.43 -11.59 -7.68
C SER A 146 17.00 -13.01 -8.03
N THR A 147 16.59 -13.17 -9.29
CA THR A 147 16.25 -14.44 -9.93
C THR A 147 17.08 -14.59 -11.20
N ASP A 148 16.78 -15.61 -12.00
CA ASP A 148 17.45 -15.85 -13.28
C ASP A 148 17.20 -14.76 -14.33
N CYS A 149 16.11 -13.98 -14.22
CA CYS A 149 15.76 -12.93 -15.17
C CYS A 149 15.25 -11.62 -14.54
N SER A 150 15.03 -11.57 -13.22
CA SER A 150 14.55 -10.38 -12.51
C SER A 150 15.44 -9.99 -11.34
N GLU A 151 15.43 -8.72 -10.99
CA GLU A 151 16.07 -8.18 -9.80
C GLU A 151 15.11 -7.22 -9.11
N ILE A 152 15.14 -7.19 -7.79
CA ILE A 152 14.45 -6.22 -6.95
C ILE A 152 15.53 -5.44 -6.23
N GLY A 153 15.45 -4.11 -6.32
CA GLY A 153 16.42 -3.25 -5.70
C GLY A 153 15.83 -1.95 -5.20
N LEU A 154 16.58 -1.33 -4.32
CA LEU A 154 16.31 -0.01 -3.79
C LEU A 154 16.67 1.04 -4.85
N VAL A 155 15.75 1.97 -5.07
CA VAL A 155 15.93 3.09 -5.98
C VAL A 155 15.68 4.41 -5.27
N HIS A 156 16.41 5.43 -5.71
CA HIS A 156 16.24 6.81 -5.27
C HIS A 156 15.65 7.63 -6.41
N PHE A 157 14.65 8.45 -6.10
CA PHE A 157 14.05 9.37 -7.07
C PHE A 157 14.75 10.72 -6.98
N ARG A 158 15.40 11.20 -8.04
CA ARG A 158 16.29 12.38 -7.96
C ARG A 158 15.64 13.65 -7.41
N GLU A 159 14.33 13.81 -7.60
CA GLU A 159 13.57 14.99 -7.13
C GLU A 159 12.98 14.82 -5.72
N SER A 160 13.16 13.66 -5.08
CA SER A 160 12.66 13.42 -3.73
C SER A 160 13.62 12.57 -2.90
N GLU A 161 13.77 12.89 -1.61
CA GLU A 161 14.51 12.06 -0.64
C GLU A 161 13.88 10.65 -0.41
N ASN A 162 12.82 10.30 -1.15
CA ASN A 162 12.08 9.07 -0.96
C ASN A 162 12.78 7.90 -1.65
N LEU A 163 13.06 6.87 -0.85
CA LEU A 163 13.54 5.58 -1.32
C LEU A 163 12.36 4.65 -1.57
N LEU A 164 12.36 4.04 -2.76
CA LEU A 164 11.34 3.09 -3.22
C LEU A 164 12.01 1.81 -3.72
N SER A 165 11.21 0.82 -4.08
CA SER A 165 11.69 -0.44 -4.62
C SER A 165 11.29 -0.59 -6.08
N LEU A 166 12.25 -1.02 -6.90
CA LEU A 166 12.04 -1.28 -8.32
C LEU A 166 12.28 -2.77 -8.59
N LYS A 167 11.28 -3.43 -9.15
CA LYS A 167 11.45 -4.76 -9.74
C LYS A 167 11.74 -4.60 -11.23
N ARG A 168 12.90 -5.04 -11.68
CA ARG A 168 13.32 -4.99 -13.09
C ARG A 168 13.52 -6.38 -13.67
N PHE A 169 13.15 -6.56 -14.94
CA PHE A 169 13.27 -7.79 -15.70
C PHE A 169 14.17 -7.56 -16.91
N SER A 170 15.28 -8.31 -17.03
CA SER A 170 16.18 -8.16 -18.17
C SER A 170 15.54 -8.72 -19.44
N LYS A 171 15.27 -7.86 -20.43
CA LYS A 171 14.63 -8.25 -21.70
C LYS A 171 15.39 -9.35 -22.42
N GLN A 172 16.72 -9.27 -22.43
CA GLN A 172 17.57 -10.29 -23.03
C GLN A 172 17.46 -11.63 -22.31
N LYS A 173 17.52 -11.64 -20.98
CA LYS A 173 17.41 -12.89 -20.18
C LYS A 173 16.02 -13.50 -20.30
N VAL A 174 14.97 -12.67 -20.22
CA VAL A 174 13.57 -13.11 -20.39
C VAL A 174 13.37 -13.78 -21.74
N LYS A 175 13.81 -13.15 -22.85
CA LYS A 175 13.71 -13.71 -24.20
C LYS A 175 14.50 -15.01 -24.36
N ARG A 176 15.73 -15.05 -23.85
CA ARG A 176 16.58 -16.25 -23.90
C ARG A 176 15.96 -17.43 -23.15
N LEU A 177 15.25 -17.18 -22.06
CA LEU A 177 14.64 -18.21 -21.21
C LEU A 177 13.19 -18.53 -21.60
N GLY A 178 12.60 -17.83 -22.58
CA GLY A 178 11.20 -18.02 -22.98
C GLY A 178 10.18 -17.67 -21.89
N LYS A 179 10.51 -16.71 -21.01
CA LYS A 179 9.71 -16.35 -19.82
C LYS A 179 8.77 -15.15 -20.02
N GLU A 180 8.59 -14.68 -21.25
CA GLU A 180 7.78 -13.49 -21.57
C GLU A 180 6.37 -13.58 -20.99
N ALA A 181 5.70 -14.72 -21.19
CA ALA A 181 4.35 -14.96 -20.69
C ALA A 181 4.29 -14.99 -19.15
N GLN A 182 5.32 -15.55 -18.50
CA GLN A 182 5.42 -15.59 -17.05
C GLN A 182 5.56 -14.18 -16.46
N VAL A 183 6.45 -13.36 -17.02
CA VAL A 183 6.67 -11.97 -16.58
C VAL A 183 5.42 -11.11 -16.78
N LEU A 184 4.74 -11.26 -17.92
CA LEU A 184 3.48 -10.55 -18.18
C LEU A 184 2.39 -10.96 -17.18
N LYS A 185 2.25 -12.26 -16.91
CA LYS A 185 1.30 -12.79 -15.95
C LYS A 185 1.59 -12.27 -14.54
N GLU A 186 2.84 -12.32 -14.11
CA GLU A 186 3.29 -11.79 -12.83
C GLU A 186 2.93 -10.31 -12.66
N LYS A 187 3.31 -9.47 -13.64
CA LYS A 187 3.00 -8.04 -13.66
C LYS A 187 1.48 -7.79 -13.55
N ASN A 188 0.69 -8.50 -14.35
CA ASN A 188 -0.77 -8.33 -14.35
C ASN A 188 -1.39 -8.77 -13.02
N LEU A 189 -0.89 -9.87 -12.44
CA LEU A 189 -1.41 -10.40 -11.19
C LEU A 189 -1.12 -9.45 -10.03
N MET A 190 0.10 -8.96 -9.90
CA MET A 190 0.48 -7.99 -8.86
C MET A 190 -0.32 -6.67 -8.97
N LYS A 191 -0.64 -6.21 -10.19
CA LYS A 191 -1.53 -5.06 -10.40
C LYS A 191 -3.01 -5.32 -10.07
N SER A 192 -3.44 -6.58 -10.10
CA SER A 192 -4.85 -6.95 -9.91
C SER A 192 -5.24 -7.20 -8.45
N VAL A 193 -4.25 -7.37 -7.57
CA VAL A 193 -4.47 -7.60 -6.14
C VAL A 193 -4.87 -6.26 -5.49
N SER A 194 -5.91 -6.29 -4.67
CA SER A 194 -6.34 -5.11 -3.91
C SER A 194 -5.25 -4.61 -2.95
N ASN A 195 -5.24 -3.30 -2.69
CA ASN A 195 -4.23 -2.67 -1.84
C ASN A 195 -4.21 -3.30 -0.44
N SER A 196 -3.01 -3.57 0.08
CA SER A 196 -2.83 -4.19 1.39
C SER A 196 -1.42 -3.91 1.95
N PRO A 197 -1.24 -3.84 3.28
CA PRO A 197 0.07 -3.66 3.89
C PRO A 197 1.10 -4.74 3.54
N VAL A 198 0.67 -5.94 3.13
CA VAL A 198 1.54 -7.09 2.83
C VAL A 198 1.85 -7.29 1.34
N VAL A 199 1.19 -6.55 0.45
CA VAL A 199 1.44 -6.57 -0.99
C VAL A 199 1.62 -5.12 -1.45
N PRO A 200 2.85 -4.69 -1.78
CA PRO A 200 3.08 -3.29 -2.05
C PRO A 200 2.38 -2.85 -3.33
N GLN A 201 1.83 -1.64 -3.28
CA GLN A 201 1.15 -1.05 -4.41
C GLN A 201 2.10 -0.86 -5.59
N VAL A 202 1.65 -1.25 -6.78
CA VAL A 202 2.32 -0.90 -8.04
C VAL A 202 2.02 0.55 -8.38
N LEU A 203 3.03 1.41 -8.29
CA LEU A 203 2.91 2.83 -8.64
C LEU A 203 2.86 3.02 -10.15
N THR A 204 3.80 2.43 -10.87
CA THR A 204 3.86 2.50 -12.33
C THR A 204 4.65 1.33 -12.91
N THR A 205 4.48 1.12 -14.22
CA THR A 205 5.29 0.19 -15.00
C THR A 205 5.91 0.93 -16.16
N CYS A 206 7.20 0.73 -16.40
CA CYS A 206 7.94 1.42 -17.44
C CYS A 206 8.93 0.48 -18.11
N VAL A 207 9.40 0.83 -19.30
CA VAL A 207 10.32 0.01 -20.08
C VAL A 207 11.46 0.87 -20.60
N ASP A 208 12.68 0.37 -20.53
CA ASP A 208 13.86 0.97 -21.15
C ASP A 208 14.44 0.02 -22.23
N GLN A 209 15.60 0.32 -22.80
CA GLN A 209 16.21 -0.52 -23.85
C GLN A 209 16.51 -1.96 -23.38
N SER A 210 16.81 -2.12 -22.10
CA SER A 210 17.36 -3.34 -21.50
C SER A 210 16.41 -4.05 -20.52
N HIS A 211 15.53 -3.30 -19.85
CA HIS A 211 14.66 -3.82 -18.80
C HIS A 211 13.18 -3.43 -18.98
N ALA A 212 12.30 -4.29 -18.45
CA ALA A 212 10.94 -3.93 -18.09
C ALA A 212 10.86 -3.77 -16.57
N ASN A 213 10.20 -2.72 -16.10
CA ASN A 213 10.31 -2.26 -14.72
C ASN A 213 8.93 -2.09 -14.09
N ILE A 214 8.84 -2.40 -12.80
CA ILE A 214 7.66 -2.20 -11.95
C ILE A 214 8.12 -1.45 -10.70
N LEU A 215 7.62 -0.22 -10.52
CA LEU A 215 7.92 0.61 -9.35
C LEU A 215 6.91 0.32 -8.25
N LEU A 216 7.40 0.06 -7.04
CA LEU A 216 6.62 -0.36 -5.88
C LEU A 216 6.66 0.71 -4.79
N ASN A 217 5.51 0.95 -4.15
CA ASN A 217 5.39 1.91 -3.05
C ASN A 217 5.89 1.33 -1.72
N THR A 218 7.15 0.91 -1.67
CA THR A 218 7.76 0.32 -0.47
C THR A 218 9.28 0.41 -0.54
N TYR A 219 9.95 0.45 0.61
CA TYR A 219 11.38 0.16 0.71
C TYR A 219 11.50 -1.29 1.16
N LEU A 220 12.08 -2.15 0.32
CA LEU A 220 12.39 -3.53 0.66
C LEU A 220 13.81 -3.60 1.22
N ALA A 221 13.95 -4.11 2.43
CA ALA A 221 15.21 -4.15 3.15
C ALA A 221 16.01 -5.43 2.85
N CYS A 222 15.39 -6.59 3.01
CA CYS A 222 16.03 -7.89 2.81
C CYS A 222 15.02 -9.03 2.64
N PRO A 223 15.43 -10.19 2.10
CA PRO A 223 14.67 -11.43 2.22
C PRO A 223 14.49 -11.85 3.69
N LEU A 224 13.38 -12.50 4.01
CA LEU A 224 13.12 -13.06 5.34
C LEU A 224 14.22 -14.06 5.74
N ALA A 225 14.77 -14.81 4.79
CA ALA A 225 15.89 -15.72 5.01
C ALA A 225 17.11 -15.04 5.67
N SER A 226 17.31 -13.73 5.44
CA SER A 226 18.42 -12.98 6.03
C SER A 226 18.34 -12.82 7.55
N ILE A 227 17.18 -13.07 8.17
CA ILE A 227 17.03 -13.04 9.63
C ILE A 227 16.86 -14.43 10.25
N LEU A 228 16.85 -15.49 9.44
CA LEU A 228 16.60 -16.87 9.88
C LEU A 228 17.90 -17.69 10.06
N HIS A 229 19.04 -17.03 10.29
CA HIS A 229 20.32 -17.71 10.51
C HIS A 229 20.36 -18.53 11.81
N THR A 230 19.53 -18.17 12.78
CA THR A 230 19.29 -18.95 14.00
C THR A 230 17.78 -19.12 14.19
N PRO A 231 17.32 -20.18 14.88
CA PRO A 231 15.91 -20.32 15.21
C PRO A 231 15.37 -19.07 15.90
N LEU A 232 14.20 -18.61 15.45
CA LEU A 232 13.53 -17.48 16.08
C LEU A 232 12.95 -17.89 17.44
N GLY A 233 12.98 -16.97 18.40
CA GLY A 233 12.20 -17.13 19.62
C GLY A 233 10.70 -17.17 19.32
N GLU A 234 9.91 -17.75 20.22
CA GLU A 234 8.49 -18.01 19.99
C GLU A 234 7.70 -16.77 19.55
N LEU A 235 7.94 -15.61 20.19
CA LEU A 235 7.25 -14.37 19.84
C LEU A 235 7.57 -13.90 18.42
N SER A 236 8.85 -13.92 18.02
CA SER A 236 9.29 -13.54 16.68
C SER A 236 8.79 -14.53 15.63
N ALA A 237 8.81 -15.84 15.93
CA ALA A 237 8.28 -16.88 15.06
C ALA A 237 6.77 -16.70 14.85
N ARG A 238 6.02 -16.46 15.93
CA ARG A 238 4.58 -16.20 15.90
C ARG A 238 4.26 -14.96 15.06
N PHE A 239 5.02 -13.88 15.23
CA PHE A 239 4.86 -12.65 14.44
C PHE A 239 5.11 -12.91 12.95
N CYS A 240 6.22 -13.54 12.59
CA CYS A 240 6.53 -13.87 11.19
C CYS A 240 5.45 -14.78 10.57
N ALA A 241 5.03 -15.83 11.29
CA ALA A 241 3.97 -16.72 10.85
C ALA A 241 2.65 -15.97 10.64
N ALA A 242 2.26 -15.09 11.57
CA ALA A 242 1.05 -14.28 11.44
C ALA A 242 1.09 -13.38 10.19
N LEU A 243 2.25 -12.80 9.86
CA LEU A 243 2.41 -12.01 8.63
C LEU A 243 2.27 -12.87 7.37
N VAL A 244 2.84 -14.07 7.34
CA VAL A 244 2.69 -15.01 6.22
C VAL A 244 1.23 -15.41 6.04
N VAL A 245 0.56 -15.79 7.14
CA VAL A 245 -0.88 -16.13 7.14
C VAL A 245 -1.70 -14.97 6.61
N THR A 246 -1.48 -13.75 7.12
CA THR A 246 -2.19 -12.54 6.68
C THR A 246 -1.99 -12.28 5.18
N ALA A 247 -0.77 -12.46 4.69
CA ALA A 247 -0.47 -12.30 3.27
C ALA A 247 -1.20 -13.34 2.41
N LEU A 248 -1.18 -14.61 2.80
CA LEU A 248 -1.87 -15.67 2.07
C LEU A 248 -3.39 -15.48 2.07
N GLU A 249 -3.99 -15.16 3.22
CA GLU A 249 -5.43 -14.86 3.28
C GLU A 249 -5.81 -13.70 2.36
N HIS A 250 -5.01 -12.64 2.32
CA HIS A 250 -5.24 -11.50 1.43
C HIS A 250 -5.20 -11.92 -0.05
N LEU A 251 -4.23 -12.73 -0.43
CA LEU A 251 -4.12 -13.25 -1.80
C LEU A 251 -5.29 -14.18 -2.14
N HIS A 252 -5.66 -15.09 -1.25
CA HIS A 252 -6.78 -16.02 -1.45
C HIS A 252 -8.11 -15.27 -1.58
N LYS A 253 -8.35 -14.20 -0.79
CA LYS A 253 -9.50 -13.30 -0.94
C LYS A 253 -9.54 -12.57 -2.29
N ASN A 254 -8.41 -12.46 -2.97
CA ASN A 254 -8.28 -11.91 -4.33
C ASN A 254 -8.27 -13.01 -5.41
N ASP A 255 -8.65 -14.24 -5.09
CA ASP A 255 -8.60 -15.43 -5.93
C ASP A 255 -7.19 -15.82 -6.43
N VAL A 256 -6.13 -15.36 -5.74
CA VAL A 256 -4.74 -15.62 -6.10
C VAL A 256 -4.19 -16.76 -5.27
N LEU A 257 -3.85 -17.85 -5.94
CA LEU A 257 -3.06 -18.96 -5.39
C LEU A 257 -1.56 -18.64 -5.58
N TYR A 258 -0.80 -18.53 -4.50
CA TYR A 258 0.56 -17.95 -4.51
C TYR A 258 1.65 -18.94 -4.92
N ARG A 259 1.70 -20.13 -4.29
CA ARG A 259 2.60 -21.28 -4.58
C ARG A 259 4.09 -20.98 -4.49
N GLY A 260 4.45 -19.90 -3.82
CA GLY A 260 5.82 -19.39 -3.73
C GLY A 260 6.27 -19.08 -2.32
N VAL A 261 5.62 -19.65 -1.30
CA VAL A 261 5.97 -19.40 0.11
C VAL A 261 7.35 -19.97 0.38
N SER A 262 8.31 -19.08 0.60
CA SER A 262 9.69 -19.40 0.94
C SER A 262 10.34 -18.19 1.59
N PRO A 263 11.22 -18.38 2.59
CA PRO A 263 11.93 -17.27 3.22
C PRO A 263 12.88 -16.54 2.25
N ASP A 264 13.28 -17.16 1.14
CA ASP A 264 14.11 -16.53 0.11
C ASP A 264 13.34 -15.52 -0.75
N VAL A 265 12.02 -15.68 -0.83
CA VAL A 265 11.15 -14.94 -1.76
C VAL A 265 10.30 -13.90 -1.05
N LEU A 266 9.96 -14.14 0.22
CA LEU A 266 9.26 -13.18 1.06
C LEU A 266 10.25 -12.13 1.56
N LEU A 267 9.96 -10.85 1.32
CA LEU A 267 10.84 -9.76 1.73
C LEU A 267 10.30 -9.03 2.96
N LEU A 268 11.20 -8.43 3.72
CA LEU A 268 10.89 -7.51 4.80
C LEU A 268 11.10 -6.08 4.30
N ASP A 269 10.23 -5.17 4.70
CA ASP A 269 10.44 -3.75 4.51
C ASP A 269 11.32 -3.13 5.63
N GLN A 270 11.56 -1.83 5.54
CA GLN A 270 12.35 -1.07 6.50
C GLN A 270 11.75 -0.99 7.92
N THR A 271 10.50 -1.41 8.08
CA THR A 271 9.77 -1.48 9.36
C THR A 271 9.72 -2.90 9.92
N GLY A 272 10.18 -3.89 9.15
CA GLY A 272 10.20 -5.30 9.55
C GLY A 272 8.92 -6.05 9.22
N TYR A 273 8.02 -5.46 8.42
CA TYR A 273 6.81 -6.13 7.96
C TYR A 273 7.05 -6.88 6.65
N LEU A 274 6.29 -7.96 6.46
CA LEU A 274 6.38 -8.83 5.30
C LEU A 274 5.77 -8.17 4.07
N GLN A 275 6.47 -8.25 2.95
CA GLN A 275 6.06 -7.76 1.64
C GLN A 275 6.17 -8.89 0.61
N VAL A 276 5.05 -9.24 -0.02
CA VAL A 276 4.98 -10.23 -1.10
C VAL A 276 5.14 -9.53 -2.45
N VAL A 277 6.24 -9.81 -3.14
CA VAL A 277 6.64 -9.07 -4.36
C VAL A 277 7.10 -9.95 -5.52
N ASP A 278 7.05 -11.27 -5.36
CA ASP A 278 7.37 -12.23 -6.41
C ASP A 278 6.19 -13.14 -6.71
N PHE A 279 5.46 -12.78 -7.76
CA PHE A 279 4.26 -13.51 -8.17
C PHE A 279 4.53 -14.46 -9.34
N ARG A 280 5.79 -14.85 -9.56
CA ARG A 280 6.18 -15.72 -10.69
C ARG A 280 5.53 -17.10 -10.66
N PHE A 281 5.18 -17.59 -9.47
CA PHE A 281 4.42 -18.84 -9.27
C PHE A 281 2.93 -18.60 -9.05
N GLY A 282 2.52 -17.34 -8.86
CA GLY A 282 1.15 -16.95 -8.60
C GLY A 282 0.22 -17.28 -9.77
N LYS A 283 -1.04 -17.58 -9.46
CA LYS A 283 -2.09 -17.79 -10.45
C LYS A 283 -3.43 -17.39 -9.88
N ARG A 284 -4.19 -16.59 -10.65
CA ARG A 284 -5.62 -16.41 -10.38
C ARG A 284 -6.34 -17.72 -10.69
N LEU A 285 -7.02 -18.28 -9.71
CA LEU A 285 -7.81 -19.50 -9.90
C LEU A 285 -9.15 -19.13 -10.54
N SER A 286 -9.44 -19.74 -11.68
CA SER A 286 -10.75 -19.64 -12.36
C SER A 286 -11.70 -20.79 -11.97
N GLY A 287 -11.25 -21.68 -11.10
CA GLY A 287 -11.95 -22.88 -10.61
C GLY A 287 -11.17 -23.47 -9.44
N GLU A 288 -11.54 -24.66 -8.97
CA GLU A 288 -10.98 -25.19 -7.72
C GLU A 288 -9.51 -25.64 -7.80
N ARG A 289 -9.04 -26.05 -8.99
CA ARG A 289 -7.73 -26.70 -9.14
C ARG A 289 -6.91 -26.18 -10.33
N THR A 290 -5.60 -26.23 -10.16
CA THR A 290 -4.59 -26.10 -11.21
C THR A 290 -3.61 -27.27 -11.13
N TYR A 291 -2.95 -27.61 -12.24
CA TYR A 291 -2.12 -28.82 -12.36
C TYR A 291 -0.64 -28.53 -12.66
N THR A 292 -0.29 -27.26 -12.87
CA THR A 292 1.10 -26.86 -13.15
C THR A 292 1.98 -27.06 -11.93
N ILE A 293 2.93 -27.99 -12.01
CA ILE A 293 3.96 -28.21 -11.00
C ILE A 293 4.93 -27.01 -11.00
N CYS A 294 4.92 -26.23 -9.94
CA CYS A 294 5.81 -25.07 -9.76
C CYS A 294 5.92 -24.70 -8.29
N GLY A 295 6.99 -23.98 -7.95
CA GLY A 295 7.29 -23.54 -6.59
C GLY A 295 8.78 -23.75 -6.29
N MET A 296 9.15 -23.52 -5.04
CA MET A 296 10.50 -23.83 -4.54
C MET A 296 10.53 -25.29 -4.07
N ALA A 297 11.49 -26.08 -4.53
CA ALA A 297 11.48 -27.54 -4.38
C ALA A 297 11.25 -28.02 -2.95
N ASP A 298 11.94 -27.40 -1.98
CA ASP A 298 11.85 -27.77 -0.55
C ASP A 298 10.53 -27.33 0.12
N PHE A 299 9.71 -26.55 -0.58
CA PHE A 299 8.46 -25.96 -0.08
C PHE A 299 7.23 -26.41 -0.89
N LEU A 300 7.38 -27.40 -1.77
CA LEU A 300 6.26 -27.91 -2.55
C LEU A 300 5.33 -28.76 -1.70
N ALA A 301 4.03 -28.43 -1.72
CA ALA A 301 3.01 -29.28 -1.14
C ALA A 301 2.96 -30.66 -1.83
N PRO A 302 2.70 -31.76 -1.10
CA PRO A 302 2.74 -33.12 -1.65
C PRO A 302 1.84 -33.33 -2.88
N GLU A 303 0.65 -32.72 -2.91
CA GLU A 303 -0.30 -32.80 -4.02
C GLU A 303 0.20 -32.10 -5.29
N ILE A 304 1.06 -31.09 -5.16
CA ILE A 304 1.74 -30.45 -6.29
C ILE A 304 2.75 -31.42 -6.88
N VAL A 305 3.58 -32.04 -6.04
CA VAL A 305 4.59 -33.03 -6.47
C VAL A 305 3.95 -34.23 -7.14
N GLN A 306 2.81 -34.69 -6.61
CA GLN A 306 2.06 -35.83 -7.14
C GLN A 306 1.25 -35.50 -8.41
N GLY A 307 1.15 -34.23 -8.82
CA GLY A 307 0.40 -33.83 -10.01
C GLY A 307 -1.11 -34.07 -9.94
N LYS A 308 -1.70 -34.24 -8.74
CA LYS A 308 -3.13 -34.55 -8.53
C LYS A 308 -4.06 -33.34 -8.65
N GLY A 309 -3.49 -32.18 -9.00
CA GLY A 309 -4.15 -30.89 -8.96
C GLY A 309 -4.16 -30.30 -7.55
N HIS A 310 -4.02 -28.98 -7.47
CA HIS A 310 -3.91 -28.23 -6.22
C HIS A 310 -4.70 -26.92 -6.28
N GLY A 311 -5.14 -26.45 -5.12
CA GLY A 311 -5.86 -25.19 -4.92
C GLY A 311 -5.20 -24.34 -3.84
N PHE A 312 -5.98 -23.45 -3.22
CA PHE A 312 -5.52 -22.56 -2.14
C PHE A 312 -4.92 -23.29 -0.94
N THR A 313 -5.36 -24.52 -0.67
CA THR A 313 -4.85 -25.32 0.45
C THR A 313 -3.36 -25.64 0.36
N ALA A 314 -2.78 -25.60 -0.84
CA ALA A 314 -1.37 -25.88 -1.05
C ALA A 314 -0.43 -24.75 -0.60
N ASP A 315 -0.98 -23.58 -0.25
CA ASP A 315 -0.20 -22.47 0.33
C ASP A 315 -0.07 -22.57 1.86
N TRP A 316 -0.86 -23.41 2.53
CA TRP A 316 -0.84 -23.62 3.99
C TRP A 316 0.17 -24.72 4.39
#